data_AF-A0A9P6N813-F1
#
_entry.id   AF-A0A9P6N813-F1
#
_cell.length_a   1.000
_cell.length_b   1.000
_cell.length_c   1.000
_cell.angle_alpha   90.00
_cell.angle_beta   90.00
_cell.angle_gamma   90.00
#
_symmetry.space_group_name_H-M   'P 1'
#
loop_
_entity.id
_entity.type
_entity.pdbx_description
1 polymer ?
#
loop_
_entity_poly.entity_id
_entity_poly.type
_entity_poly.pdbx_seq_one_letter_code
_entity_poly.pdbx_strand_id
1 'polypeptide(L)'
;MEKFPDLVFHNINLFPTISHIQDSINGRLLTPLLWPISLPIVHLIQLAFALLIPKILLILVVQVLNAVTQTTNQYRTLSAHNLRSITKLFFNVNTTSAGLVLARSEMGGIVDVDQDFIRKHANKLSFYWTQKESDWWINEALVQEIVSLLGPSLANGFVESSDRAVDELHGSQRDFKSPDGVRNQRRWQRGTDGIPHAFCLEHGEQMADKCATWIQELLEP
;
A
#
# COMPACT_ATOMS: atom_id res chain seq x y z
N MET A 1 -25.08 -12.39 5.33
CA MET A 1 -25.06 -11.15 6.15
C MET A 1 -23.76 -10.44 5.80
N GLU A 2 -23.88 -9.20 5.33
CA GLU A 2 -22.82 -8.17 5.16
C GLU A 2 -21.53 -8.60 4.44
N LYS A 3 -21.46 -8.45 3.11
CA LYS A 3 -20.17 -8.53 2.40
C LYS A 3 -19.39 -7.22 2.45
N PHE A 4 -20.05 -6.11 2.80
CA PHE A 4 -19.46 -4.78 2.81
C PHE A 4 -19.93 -4.00 4.05
N PRO A 5 -19.07 -3.15 4.65
CA PRO A 5 -19.44 -2.39 5.84
C PRO A 5 -20.49 -1.33 5.48
N ASP A 6 -21.64 -1.37 6.15
CA ASP A 6 -22.70 -0.36 6.00
C ASP A 6 -22.36 0.96 6.71
N LEU A 7 -21.47 0.88 7.70
CA LEU A 7 -21.01 2.00 8.51
C LEU A 7 -19.52 2.23 8.28
N VAL A 8 -19.21 3.27 7.51
CA VAL A 8 -17.85 3.80 7.33
C VAL A 8 -17.80 5.15 8.02
N PHE A 9 -16.84 5.32 8.94
CA PHE A 9 -16.57 6.60 9.58
C PHE A 9 -15.57 7.39 8.72
N HIS A 10 -14.32 6.92 8.66
CA HIS A 10 -13.32 7.35 7.69
C HIS A 10 -12.31 6.23 7.47
N ASN A 11 -11.78 6.07 6.26
CA ASN A 11 -10.84 5.02 5.92
C ASN A 11 -9.58 5.63 5.27
N ILE A 12 -8.43 5.39 5.89
CA ILE A 12 -7.13 5.88 5.42
C ILE A 12 -6.39 4.72 4.74
N ASN A 13 -6.23 4.84 3.43
CA ASN A 13 -5.58 3.85 2.59
C ASN A 13 -4.16 4.29 2.26
N LEU A 14 -3.18 3.58 2.80
CA LEU A 14 -1.77 3.81 2.54
C LEU A 14 -1.27 2.75 1.56
N PHE A 15 -0.88 3.17 0.36
CA PHE A 15 -0.47 2.29 -0.74
C PHE A 15 -1.47 1.14 -0.99
N PRO A 16 -2.77 1.44 -1.20
CA PRO A 16 -3.79 0.41 -1.33
C PRO A 16 -3.59 -0.44 -2.58
N THR A 17 -3.42 -1.73 -2.36
CA THR A 17 -3.47 -2.80 -3.36
C THR A 17 -4.88 -3.40 -3.38
N ILE A 18 -5.87 -2.60 -3.82
CA ILE A 18 -7.31 -2.97 -3.73
C ILE A 18 -7.90 -3.56 -5.01
N SER A 19 -7.10 -3.77 -6.05
CA SER A 19 -7.49 -4.53 -7.24
C SER A 19 -6.25 -5.00 -8.01
N HIS A 20 -6.43 -6.00 -8.87
CA HIS A 20 -5.45 -6.51 -9.82
C HIS A 20 -4.03 -6.70 -9.25
N ILE A 21 -3.91 -7.12 -7.99
CA ILE A 21 -2.60 -7.25 -7.33
C ILE A 21 -1.73 -8.29 -8.05
N GLN A 22 -2.34 -9.35 -8.60
CA GLN A 22 -1.67 -10.34 -9.44
C GLN A 22 -1.07 -9.77 -10.73
N ASP A 23 -1.64 -8.68 -11.26
CA ASP A 23 -1.22 -8.06 -12.52
C ASP A 23 -0.09 -7.03 -12.31
N SER A 24 0.24 -6.72 -11.06
CA SER A 24 1.39 -5.87 -10.72
C SER A 24 2.73 -6.51 -11.11
N ILE A 25 3.82 -5.74 -11.12
CA ILE A 25 5.16 -6.26 -11.45
C ILE A 25 5.51 -7.41 -10.50
N ASN A 26 5.35 -7.18 -9.20
CA ASN A 26 5.61 -8.20 -8.17
C ASN A 26 4.59 -9.33 -8.22
N GLY A 27 3.31 -9.03 -8.46
CA GLY A 27 2.25 -10.03 -8.62
C GLY A 27 2.57 -11.04 -9.71
N ARG A 28 2.95 -10.59 -10.90
CA ARG A 28 3.27 -11.47 -12.03
C ARG A 28 4.51 -12.32 -11.79
N LEU A 29 5.50 -11.78 -11.07
CA LEU A 29 6.72 -12.50 -10.73
C LEU A 29 6.50 -13.55 -9.63
N LEU A 30 5.66 -13.24 -8.63
CA LEU A 30 5.46 -14.08 -7.45
C LEU A 30 4.32 -15.09 -7.61
N THR A 31 3.30 -14.80 -8.41
CA THR A 31 2.14 -15.70 -8.61
C THR A 31 2.56 -17.13 -9.01
N PRO A 32 3.50 -17.35 -9.96
CA PRO A 32 3.96 -18.69 -10.30
C PRO A 32 4.65 -19.42 -9.14
N LEU A 33 5.35 -18.69 -8.27
CA LEU A 33 6.00 -19.24 -7.08
C LEU A 33 4.97 -19.68 -6.03
N LEU A 34 3.81 -19.00 -6.00
CA LEU A 34 2.72 -19.24 -5.06
C LEU A 34 1.71 -20.31 -5.52
N TRP A 35 1.96 -21.00 -6.63
CA TRP A 35 1.09 -22.09 -7.09
C TRP A 35 1.05 -23.29 -6.13
N PRO A 36 -0.06 -24.07 -6.13
CA PRO A 36 -0.22 -25.20 -5.21
C PRO A 36 0.87 -26.26 -5.36
N ILE A 37 1.48 -26.37 -6.54
CA ILE A 37 2.55 -27.33 -6.81
C ILE A 37 3.93 -26.76 -6.43
N SER A 38 4.14 -25.45 -6.58
CA SER A 38 5.41 -24.79 -6.26
C SER A 38 5.57 -24.51 -4.77
N LEU A 39 4.48 -24.21 -4.05
CA LEU A 39 4.53 -23.91 -2.61
C LEU A 39 5.18 -25.02 -1.77
N PRO A 40 4.85 -26.32 -1.94
CA PRO A 40 5.57 -27.39 -1.26
C PRO A 40 7.07 -27.41 -1.58
N ILE A 41 7.45 -27.13 -2.84
CA ILE A 41 8.85 -27.08 -3.26
C ILE A 41 9.58 -25.92 -2.57
N VAL A 42 8.96 -24.74 -2.51
CA VAL A 42 9.50 -23.57 -1.78
C VAL A 42 9.73 -23.90 -0.31
N HIS A 43 8.79 -24.61 0.34
CA HIS A 43 8.95 -25.04 1.73
C HIS A 43 10.06 -26.06 1.92
N LEU A 44 10.21 -27.04 1.02
CA LEU A 44 11.31 -27.99 1.06
C LEU A 44 12.66 -27.28 0.91
N ILE A 45 12.76 -26.31 0.00
CA ILE A 45 13.95 -25.48 -0.16
C ILE A 45 14.22 -24.69 1.13
N GLN A 46 13.21 -24.00 1.68
CA GLN A 46 13.35 -23.25 2.93
C GLN A 46 13.85 -24.14 4.08
N LEU A 47 13.29 -25.34 4.22
CA LEU A 47 13.70 -26.31 5.23
C LEU A 47 15.14 -26.78 5.01
N ALA A 48 15.51 -27.09 3.77
CA ALA A 48 16.88 -27.46 3.42
C ALA A 48 17.86 -26.33 3.76
N PHE A 49 17.55 -25.07 3.41
CA PHE A 49 18.37 -23.92 3.76
C PHE A 49 18.49 -23.72 5.28
N ALA A 50 17.40 -23.94 6.03
CA ALA A 50 17.40 -23.84 7.48
C ALA A 50 18.24 -24.93 8.18
N LEU A 51 18.31 -26.12 7.60
CA LEU A 51 19.02 -27.27 8.17
C LEU A 51 20.47 -27.38 7.69
N LEU A 52 20.76 -27.05 6.42
CA LEU A 52 22.08 -27.23 5.82
C LEU A 52 22.98 -26.01 5.97
N ILE A 53 22.43 -24.80 6.07
CA ILE A 53 23.24 -23.58 6.07
C ILE A 53 23.42 -23.04 7.50
N PRO A 54 24.66 -22.93 8.00
CA PRO A 54 24.95 -22.22 9.24
C PRO A 54 24.36 -20.81 9.24
N LYS A 55 23.71 -20.42 10.35
CA LYS A 55 23.05 -19.10 10.49
C LYS A 55 23.97 -17.92 10.16
N ILE A 56 25.27 -18.08 10.33
CA ILE A 56 26.30 -17.06 10.02
C ILE A 56 26.39 -16.81 8.51
N LEU A 57 26.35 -17.85 7.68
CA LEU A 57 26.39 -17.70 6.22
C LEU A 57 25.11 -17.05 5.70
N LEU A 58 23.97 -17.30 6.35
CA LEU A 58 22.69 -16.68 5.99
C LEU A 58 22.68 -15.19 6.29
N ILE A 59 23.24 -14.78 7.44
CA ILE A 59 23.43 -13.35 7.75
C ILE A 59 24.32 -12.70 6.69
N LEU A 60 25.39 -13.38 6.28
CA LEU A 60 26.29 -12.88 5.24
C LEU A 60 25.59 -12.79 3.87
N VAL A 61 24.76 -13.78 3.50
CA VAL A 61 23.95 -13.73 2.28
C VAL A 61 22.97 -12.57 2.33
N VAL A 62 22.26 -12.35 3.44
CA VAL A 62 21.34 -11.22 3.58
C VAL A 62 22.10 -9.89 3.49
N GLN A 63 23.29 -9.80 4.08
CA GLN A 63 24.15 -8.60 3.98
C GLN A 63 24.63 -8.34 2.55
N VAL A 64 25.06 -9.39 1.83
CA VAL A 64 25.50 -9.28 0.43
C VAL A 64 24.33 -8.91 -0.47
N LEU A 65 23.18 -9.58 -0.33
CA LEU A 65 21.98 -9.25 -1.11
C LEU A 65 21.56 -7.80 -0.87
N ASN A 66 21.57 -7.33 0.38
CA ASN A 66 21.27 -5.94 0.70
C ASN A 66 22.28 -4.96 0.08
N ALA A 67 23.57 -5.27 0.13
CA ALA A 67 24.63 -4.45 -0.47
C ALA A 67 24.51 -4.40 -2.01
N VAL A 68 24.08 -5.50 -2.64
CA VAL A 68 23.83 -5.57 -4.09
C VAL A 68 22.56 -4.81 -4.47
N THR A 69 21.47 -4.91 -3.69
CA THR A 69 20.26 -4.11 -3.94
C THR A 69 20.42 -2.62 -3.61
N GLN A 70 21.40 -2.26 -2.79
CA GLN A 70 21.75 -0.87 -2.43
C GLN A 70 22.28 -0.05 -3.61
N THR A 71 22.83 -0.68 -4.64
CA THR A 71 23.32 0.05 -5.82
C THR A 71 22.19 0.45 -6.77
N THR A 72 20.98 -0.08 -6.59
CA THR A 72 19.84 0.16 -7.50
C THR A 72 18.67 0.88 -6.85
N ASN A 73 18.53 0.84 -5.52
CA ASN A 73 17.45 1.52 -4.81
C ASN A 73 17.94 2.28 -3.58
N GLN A 74 17.29 3.42 -3.33
CA GLN A 74 17.53 4.40 -2.28
C GLN A 74 17.23 3.90 -0.84
N TYR A 75 17.32 2.59 -0.59
CA TYR A 75 17.16 2.01 0.75
C TYR A 75 18.47 2.17 1.51
N ARG A 76 18.40 2.83 2.67
CA ARG A 76 19.54 2.86 3.59
C ARG A 76 19.77 1.44 4.13
N THR A 77 20.92 1.25 4.77
CA THR A 77 21.28 -0.01 5.40
C THR A 77 20.15 -0.45 6.35
N LEU A 78 19.46 -1.56 6.01
CA LEU A 78 18.48 -2.20 6.88
C LEU A 78 19.06 -2.32 8.30
N SER A 79 18.34 -1.77 9.28
CA SER A 79 18.80 -1.79 10.67
C SER A 79 19.09 -3.23 11.14
N ALA A 80 20.04 -3.40 12.05
CA ALA A 80 20.35 -4.72 12.62
C ALA A 80 19.12 -5.39 13.27
N HIS A 81 18.18 -4.57 13.74
CA HIS A 81 16.89 -5.04 14.24
C HIS A 81 16.02 -5.64 13.13
N ASN A 82 15.83 -4.91 12.02
CA ASN A 82 15.03 -5.37 10.87
C ASN A 82 15.61 -6.65 10.27
N LEU A 83 16.94 -6.73 10.15
CA LEU A 83 17.64 -7.93 9.69
C LEU A 83 17.35 -9.14 10.57
N ARG A 84 17.39 -8.98 11.91
CA ARG A 84 17.06 -10.06 12.85
C ARG A 84 15.61 -10.49 12.73
N SER A 85 14.68 -9.55 12.54
CA SER A 85 13.26 -9.83 12.37
C SER A 85 12.97 -10.59 11.07
N ILE A 86 13.55 -10.15 9.93
CA ILE A 86 13.46 -10.84 8.64
C ILE A 86 14.05 -12.25 8.73
N THR A 87 15.21 -12.38 9.37
CA THR A 87 15.86 -13.68 9.57
C THR A 87 14.97 -14.62 10.39
N LYS A 88 14.39 -14.15 11.50
CA LYS A 88 13.47 -14.95 12.33
C LYS A 88 12.21 -15.34 11.56
N LEU A 89 11.65 -14.42 10.78
CA LEU A 89 10.50 -14.68 9.92
C LEU A 89 10.82 -15.79 8.92
N PHE A 90 11.95 -15.67 8.21
CA PHE A 90 12.36 -16.64 7.19
C PHE A 90 12.60 -18.05 7.75
N PHE A 91 13.07 -18.18 8.99
CA PHE A 91 13.28 -19.50 9.62
C PHE A 91 12.05 -20.07 10.33
N ASN A 92 11.01 -19.26 10.53
CA ASN A 92 9.75 -19.78 11.06
C ASN A 92 8.91 -20.34 9.90
N VAL A 93 9.02 -21.66 9.68
CA VAL A 93 8.30 -22.35 8.60
C VAL A 93 6.78 -22.09 8.67
N ASN A 94 6.21 -22.07 9.87
CA ASN A 94 4.77 -21.82 10.04
C ASN A 94 4.39 -20.40 9.64
N THR A 95 5.16 -19.40 10.06
CA THR A 95 4.89 -18.00 9.69
C THR A 95 5.12 -17.74 8.21
N THR A 96 6.19 -18.28 7.63
CA THR A 96 6.43 -18.16 6.18
C THR A 96 5.34 -18.87 5.39
N SER A 97 4.93 -20.08 5.79
CA SER A 97 3.85 -20.81 5.12
C SER A 97 2.52 -20.08 5.20
N ALA A 98 2.15 -19.57 6.37
CA ALA A 98 0.97 -18.73 6.53
C ALA A 98 1.06 -17.50 5.61
N GLY A 99 2.20 -16.80 5.59
CA GLY A 99 2.42 -15.63 4.74
C GLY A 99 2.28 -15.93 3.24
N LEU A 100 2.88 -17.03 2.76
CA LEU A 100 2.79 -17.43 1.35
C LEU A 100 1.37 -17.87 0.94
N VAL A 101 0.67 -18.60 1.83
CA VAL A 101 -0.73 -19.01 1.59
C VAL A 101 -1.65 -17.79 1.58
N LEU A 102 -1.47 -16.84 2.52
CA LEU A 102 -2.22 -15.58 2.54
C LEU A 102 -1.94 -14.77 1.28
N ALA A 103 -0.68 -14.57 0.91
CA ALA A 103 -0.30 -13.85 -0.30
C ALA A 103 -0.95 -14.46 -1.55
N ARG A 104 -0.98 -15.80 -1.66
CA ARG A 104 -1.66 -16.49 -2.75
C ARG A 104 -3.17 -16.22 -2.74
N SER A 105 -3.80 -16.31 -1.56
CA SER A 105 -5.24 -16.10 -1.41
C SER A 105 -5.62 -14.66 -1.76
N GLU A 106 -4.81 -13.68 -1.36
CA GLU A 106 -4.99 -12.27 -1.70
C GLU A 106 -4.80 -12.03 -3.19
N MET A 107 -3.77 -12.63 -3.81
CA MET A 107 -3.54 -12.52 -5.27
C MET A 107 -4.71 -13.06 -6.10
N GLY A 108 -5.37 -14.12 -5.64
CA GLY A 108 -6.56 -14.67 -6.30
C GLY A 108 -7.87 -13.96 -5.92
N GLY A 109 -7.90 -13.23 -4.80
CA GLY A 109 -9.12 -12.62 -4.25
C GLY A 109 -9.29 -11.15 -4.60
N ILE A 110 -8.18 -10.42 -4.75
CA ILE A 110 -8.17 -8.98 -5.05
C ILE A 110 -8.08 -8.80 -6.57
N VAL A 111 -9.24 -8.99 -7.22
CA VAL A 111 -9.37 -8.92 -8.68
C VAL A 111 -9.87 -7.55 -9.10
N ASP A 112 -11.13 -7.24 -8.78
CA ASP A 112 -11.79 -6.02 -9.23
C ASP A 112 -11.96 -5.02 -8.09
N VAL A 113 -11.86 -3.73 -8.42
CA VAL A 113 -12.14 -2.65 -7.47
C VAL A 113 -13.64 -2.56 -7.21
N ASP A 114 -14.03 -2.40 -5.94
CA ASP A 114 -15.42 -2.12 -5.57
C ASP A 114 -15.77 -0.66 -5.87
N GLN A 115 -16.17 -0.42 -7.12
CA GLN A 115 -16.52 0.92 -7.60
C GLN A 115 -17.72 1.51 -6.85
N ASP A 116 -18.69 0.69 -6.47
CA ASP A 116 -19.90 1.14 -5.79
C ASP A 116 -19.59 1.61 -4.38
N PHE A 117 -18.73 0.88 -3.66
CA PHE A 117 -18.23 1.29 -2.36
C PHE A 117 -17.44 2.60 -2.45
N ILE A 118 -16.51 2.71 -3.41
CA ILE A 118 -15.71 3.94 -3.58
C ILE A 118 -16.62 5.12 -3.88
N ARG A 119 -17.59 4.99 -4.80
CA ARG A 119 -18.51 6.09 -5.14
C ARG A 119 -19.40 6.47 -3.96
N LYS A 120 -19.94 5.48 -3.24
CA LYS A 120 -20.84 5.68 -2.08
C LYS A 120 -20.13 6.37 -0.92
N HIS A 121 -18.87 6.04 -0.68
CA HIS A 121 -18.11 6.50 0.48
C HIS A 121 -16.95 7.44 0.14
N ALA A 122 -16.86 7.97 -1.08
CA ALA A 122 -15.69 8.73 -1.55
C ALA A 122 -15.30 9.92 -0.65
N ASN A 123 -16.26 10.52 0.05
CA ASN A 123 -16.05 11.61 1.00
C ASN A 123 -15.48 11.15 2.35
N LYS A 124 -15.38 9.85 2.58
CA LYS A 124 -14.87 9.17 3.77
C LYS A 124 -13.61 8.37 3.51
N LEU A 125 -13.01 8.53 2.33
CA LEU A 125 -11.81 7.81 1.93
C LEU A 125 -10.66 8.79 1.74
N SER A 126 -9.54 8.47 2.38
CA SER A 126 -8.23 9.08 2.11
C SER A 126 -7.33 8.06 1.42
N PHE A 127 -6.67 8.47 0.35
CA PHE A 127 -5.72 7.62 -0.38
C PHE A 127 -4.33 8.26 -0.43
N TYR A 128 -3.30 7.48 -0.16
CA TYR A 128 -1.91 7.84 -0.38
C TYR A 128 -1.24 6.80 -1.27
N TRP A 129 -0.55 7.26 -2.30
CA TRP A 129 0.31 6.42 -3.13
C TRP A 129 1.72 6.97 -3.17
N THR A 130 2.69 6.11 -3.48
CA THR A 130 4.07 6.53 -3.76
C THR A 130 4.14 7.37 -5.05
N GLN A 131 5.34 7.86 -5.35
CA GLN A 131 5.64 8.57 -6.59
C GLN A 131 5.24 7.74 -7.81
N LYS A 132 4.97 8.42 -8.93
CA LYS A 132 4.64 7.73 -10.18
C LYS A 132 5.75 6.74 -10.54
N GLU A 133 5.37 5.51 -10.89
CA GLU A 133 6.27 4.44 -11.33
C GLU A 133 7.29 3.93 -10.29
N SER A 134 7.19 4.31 -9.01
CA SER A 134 8.03 3.76 -7.94
C SER A 134 7.41 2.58 -7.21
N ASP A 135 6.13 2.28 -7.41
CA ASP A 135 5.45 1.12 -6.83
C ASP A 135 5.52 -0.10 -7.75
N TRP A 136 5.93 -1.24 -7.20
CA TRP A 136 5.96 -2.52 -7.94
C TRP A 136 4.74 -3.40 -7.65
N TRP A 137 3.91 -3.00 -6.70
CA TRP A 137 2.68 -3.67 -6.28
C TRP A 137 1.42 -3.00 -6.82
N ILE A 138 1.49 -1.73 -7.22
CA ILE A 138 0.35 -0.96 -7.70
C ILE A 138 0.61 -0.52 -9.15
N ASN A 139 -0.35 -0.79 -10.03
CA ASN A 139 -0.29 -0.33 -11.42
C ASN A 139 -0.77 1.14 -11.51
N GLU A 140 -0.10 1.95 -12.32
CA GLU A 140 -0.50 3.34 -12.58
C GLU A 140 -1.91 3.46 -13.17
N ALA A 141 -2.32 2.49 -14.00
CA ALA A 141 -3.68 2.44 -14.54
C ALA A 141 -4.75 2.33 -13.43
N LEU A 142 -4.46 1.55 -12.38
CA LEU A 142 -5.35 1.40 -11.23
C LEU A 142 -5.49 2.72 -10.45
N VAL A 143 -4.37 3.41 -10.23
CA VAL A 143 -4.46 4.69 -9.51
C VAL A 143 -5.28 5.70 -10.31
N GLN A 144 -5.14 5.73 -11.63
CA GLN A 144 -5.98 6.56 -12.49
C GLN A 144 -7.46 6.18 -12.41
N GLU A 145 -7.78 4.89 -12.41
CA GLU A 145 -9.15 4.40 -12.22
C GLU A 145 -9.73 4.87 -10.88
N ILE A 146 -9.04 4.64 -9.76
CA ILE A 146 -9.51 5.07 -8.44
C ILE A 146 -9.63 6.58 -8.35
N VAL A 147 -8.65 7.34 -8.87
CA VAL A 147 -8.71 8.80 -8.92
C VAL A 147 -9.91 9.28 -9.74
N SER A 148 -10.26 8.59 -10.83
CA SER A 148 -11.45 8.93 -11.62
C SER A 148 -12.75 8.69 -10.86
N LEU A 149 -12.84 7.63 -10.06
CA LEU A 149 -13.98 7.32 -9.19
C LEU A 149 -14.08 8.29 -8.01
N LEU A 150 -12.93 8.71 -7.47
CA LEU A 150 -12.82 9.72 -6.44
C LEU A 150 -12.99 11.14 -7.00
N GLY A 151 -12.92 11.41 -8.29
CA GLY A 151 -12.99 12.78 -8.81
C GLY A 151 -11.91 13.74 -8.25
N PRO A 152 -12.10 15.06 -8.39
CA PRO A 152 -11.09 16.05 -8.00
C PRO A 152 -10.80 16.02 -6.48
N SER A 153 -9.51 16.01 -6.13
CA SER A 153 -9.01 16.06 -4.75
C SER A 153 -8.97 17.50 -4.24
N LEU A 154 -9.38 17.73 -2.99
CA LEU A 154 -9.12 18.98 -2.28
C LEU A 154 -7.63 19.13 -1.88
N ALA A 155 -6.83 18.08 -1.96
CA ALA A 155 -5.42 18.09 -1.56
C ALA A 155 -4.47 18.65 -2.63
N ASN A 156 -4.94 18.85 -3.87
CA ASN A 156 -4.17 19.56 -4.88
C ASN A 156 -4.44 21.06 -4.72
N GLY A 157 -3.66 21.70 -3.84
CA GLY A 157 -3.39 23.14 -3.90
C GLY A 157 -2.61 23.55 -5.15
N PHE A 158 -3.01 23.04 -6.32
CA PHE A 158 -2.62 23.48 -7.65
C PHE A 158 -3.86 23.35 -8.55
N VAL A 159 -4.75 24.34 -8.40
CA VAL A 159 -5.40 24.89 -9.59
C VAL A 159 -4.27 25.61 -10.32
N GLU A 160 -3.77 25.02 -11.40
CA GLU A 160 -3.03 25.81 -12.38
C GLU A 160 -4.04 26.82 -12.91
N SER A 161 -3.94 28.05 -12.42
CA SER A 161 -4.68 29.19 -12.92
C SER A 161 -4.21 29.47 -14.34
N SER A 162 -4.69 28.69 -15.32
CA SER A 162 -4.78 29.19 -16.67
C SER A 162 -5.96 30.16 -16.67
N ASP A 163 -5.64 31.45 -16.61
CA ASP A 163 -6.58 32.53 -16.92
C ASP A 163 -7.41 32.16 -18.14
N ARG A 164 -8.72 32.00 -17.92
CA ARG A 164 -9.88 31.97 -18.86
C ARG A 164 -10.82 30.78 -18.62
N ALA A 165 -11.52 30.82 -17.49
CA ALA A 165 -12.91 30.36 -17.36
C ALA A 165 -13.43 30.75 -15.97
N VAL A 166 -13.41 32.05 -15.68
CA VAL A 166 -14.26 32.61 -14.61
C VAL A 166 -15.53 33.03 -15.31
N ASP A 167 -16.49 32.11 -15.38
CA ASP A 167 -17.91 32.39 -15.21
C ASP A 167 -18.68 31.07 -15.28
N GLU A 168 -19.64 30.92 -14.38
CA GLU A 168 -20.59 29.82 -14.27
C GLU A 168 -20.10 28.54 -13.57
N LEU A 169 -20.18 28.56 -12.23
CA LEU A 169 -20.95 27.56 -11.46
C LEU A 169 -20.92 27.94 -9.97
N HIS A 170 -21.75 28.92 -9.60
CA HIS A 170 -22.23 29.06 -8.22
C HIS A 170 -23.13 27.87 -7.89
N GLY A 171 -22.50 26.77 -7.44
CA GLY A 171 -23.16 25.60 -6.88
C GLY A 171 -22.66 25.36 -5.47
N SER A 172 -23.33 25.95 -4.48
CA SER A 172 -23.25 25.72 -3.03
C SER A 172 -22.48 24.45 -2.60
N GLN A 173 -21.19 24.60 -2.28
CA GLN A 173 -20.38 23.57 -1.63
C GLN A 173 -20.78 23.55 -0.15
N ARG A 174 -21.84 22.81 0.18
CA ARG A 174 -22.28 22.62 1.57
C ARG A 174 -21.26 21.75 2.29
N ASP A 175 -20.57 22.32 3.26
CA ASP A 175 -19.87 21.59 4.33
C ASP A 175 -20.87 20.66 5.02
N PHE A 176 -20.89 19.40 4.58
CA PHE A 176 -21.72 18.37 5.19
C PHE A 176 -21.00 17.89 6.46
N LYS A 177 -21.25 18.57 7.58
CA LYS A 177 -20.88 18.05 8.90
C LYS A 177 -21.61 16.71 9.10
N SER A 178 -20.83 15.64 9.19
CA SER A 178 -21.37 14.31 9.47
C SER A 178 -21.91 14.28 10.91
N PRO A 179 -23.00 13.56 11.20
CA PRO A 179 -23.60 13.49 12.55
C PRO A 179 -22.64 12.99 13.64
N ASP A 180 -21.53 12.39 13.24
CA ASP A 180 -20.51 11.75 14.05
C ASP A 180 -19.34 12.69 14.43
N GLY A 181 -19.41 13.97 14.04
CA GLY A 181 -18.42 14.99 14.38
C GLY A 181 -17.16 14.96 13.51
N VAL A 182 -17.12 14.13 12.46
CA VAL A 182 -15.99 14.08 11.52
C VAL A 182 -16.29 14.80 10.23
N ARG A 183 -15.31 15.57 9.76
CA ARG A 183 -15.35 16.17 8.43
C ARG A 183 -15.22 15.08 7.39
N ASN A 184 -16.27 14.88 6.59
CA ASN A 184 -16.19 14.03 5.42
C ASN A 184 -15.37 14.72 4.35
N GLN A 185 -14.06 14.46 4.33
CA GLN A 185 -13.17 14.99 3.32
C GLN A 185 -12.62 13.87 2.42
N ARG A 186 -13.07 13.89 1.17
CA ARG A 186 -12.43 13.15 0.08
C ARG A 186 -10.99 13.62 -0.05
N ARG A 187 -10.05 12.67 -0.01
CA ARG A 187 -8.63 13.00 -0.14
C ARG A 187 -7.90 11.94 -0.96
N TRP A 188 -7.07 12.39 -1.88
CA TRP A 188 -6.02 11.55 -2.41
C TRP A 188 -4.74 12.36 -2.67
N GLN A 189 -3.59 11.71 -2.48
CA GLN A 189 -2.27 12.31 -2.67
C GLN A 189 -1.31 11.32 -3.34
N ARG A 190 -0.49 11.84 -4.25
CA ARG A 190 0.73 11.19 -4.74
C ARG A 190 1.93 11.73 -3.98
N GLY A 191 2.72 10.82 -3.40
CA GLY A 191 3.96 11.16 -2.73
C GLY A 191 5.01 11.72 -3.69
N THR A 192 5.64 12.81 -3.30
CA THR A 192 6.88 13.34 -3.91
C THR A 192 8.07 13.21 -2.95
N ASP A 193 7.81 12.64 -1.77
CA ASP A 193 8.69 12.45 -0.63
C ASP A 193 9.50 11.15 -0.70
N GLY A 194 9.38 10.39 -1.80
CA GLY A 194 10.15 9.17 -2.04
C GLY A 194 9.78 8.00 -1.13
N ILE A 195 8.65 8.07 -0.42
CA ILE A 195 8.22 7.01 0.50
C ILE A 195 7.79 5.78 -0.33
N PRO A 196 8.43 4.61 -0.15
CA PRO A 196 8.11 3.41 -0.91
C PRO A 196 6.91 2.67 -0.32
N HIS A 197 6.34 1.72 -1.10
CA HIS A 197 5.26 0.84 -0.65
C HIS A 197 5.58 0.12 0.67
N ALA A 198 6.82 -0.37 0.81
CA ALA A 198 7.32 -0.99 2.04
C ALA A 198 7.77 0.06 3.09
N PHE A 199 6.99 1.12 3.28
CA PHE A 199 7.32 2.26 4.15
C PHE A 199 7.59 1.83 5.59
N CYS A 200 6.97 0.75 6.06
CA CYS A 200 7.12 0.25 7.42
C CYS A 200 8.56 -0.15 7.80
N LEU A 201 9.45 -0.34 6.82
CA LEU A 201 10.84 -0.72 7.09
C LEU A 201 11.71 0.46 7.55
N GLU A 202 11.49 1.66 7.01
CA GLU A 202 12.37 2.83 7.24
C GLU A 202 11.64 4.18 7.34
N HIS A 203 10.39 4.28 6.86
CA HIS A 203 9.61 5.52 6.76
C HIS A 203 8.34 5.48 7.64
N GLY A 204 8.31 4.58 8.63
CA GLY A 204 7.15 4.39 9.51
C GLY A 204 6.77 5.65 10.29
N GLU A 205 7.77 6.37 10.81
CA GLU A 205 7.57 7.63 11.55
C GLU A 205 7.01 8.74 10.65
N GLN A 206 7.63 8.96 9.49
CA GLN A 206 7.16 9.95 8.51
C GLN A 206 5.72 9.66 8.04
N MET A 207 5.37 8.38 7.85
CA MET A 207 4.01 7.99 7.46
C MET A 207 3.03 8.15 8.63
N ALA A 208 3.45 7.86 9.86
CA ALA A 208 2.64 8.06 11.06
C ALA A 208 2.33 9.55 11.28
N ASP A 209 3.30 10.44 11.11
CA ASP A 209 3.11 11.88 11.20
C ASP A 209 2.11 12.37 10.15
N LYS A 210 2.25 11.91 8.90
CA LYS A 210 1.30 12.23 7.81
C LYS A 210 -0.12 11.79 8.18
N CYS A 211 -0.28 10.57 8.69
CA CYS A 211 -1.58 10.06 9.13
C CYS A 211 -2.13 10.85 10.32
N ALA A 212 -1.29 11.24 11.28
CA ALA A 212 -1.68 12.02 12.43
C ALA A 212 -2.22 13.39 12.02
N THR A 213 -1.56 14.08 11.08
CA THR A 213 -2.06 15.33 10.49
C THR A 213 -3.42 15.12 9.83
N TRP A 214 -3.58 14.05 9.04
CA TRP A 214 -4.85 13.76 8.38
C TRP A 214 -5.98 13.52 9.38
N ILE A 215 -5.69 12.79 10.46
CA ILE A 215 -6.67 12.53 11.51
C ILE A 215 -7.04 13.81 12.25
N GLN A 216 -6.07 14.68 12.55
CA GLN A 216 -6.35 15.98 13.19
C GLN A 216 -7.28 16.83 12.34
N GLU A 217 -7.00 16.98 11.05
CA GLU A 217 -7.85 17.74 10.11
C GLU A 217 -9.27 17.17 9.98
N LEU A 218 -9.44 15.86 10.17
CA LEU A 218 -10.76 15.20 10.17
C LEU A 218 -11.55 15.47 11.45
N LEU A 219 -10.85 15.68 12.58
CA LEU A 219 -11.43 15.89 13.90
C LEU A 219 -11.60 17.37 14.28
N GLU A 220 -10.94 18.29 13.57
CA GLU A 220 -11.04 19.73 13.85
C GLU A 220 -12.43 20.30 13.46
N PRO A 221 -13.08 21.08 14.36
CA PRO A 221 -14.49 21.49 14.26
C PRO A 221 -14.85 22.46 13.12
#